data_AF-A0A1Q7KBU4-F1
#
_entry.id   AF-A0A1Q7KBU4-F1
#
_cell.length_a   1.000
_cell.length_b   1.000
_cell.length_c   1.000
_cell.angle_alpha   90.00
_cell.angle_beta   90.00
_cell.angle_gamma   90.00
#
_symmetry.space_group_name_H-M   'P 1'
#
loop_
_entity.id
_entity.type
_entity.pdbx_description
1 polymer ?
#
loop_
_entity_poly.entity_id
_entity_poly.type
_entity_poly.pdbx_seq_one_letter_code
_entity_poly.pdbx_strand_id
1 'polypeptide(L)'
;MLLVTREGPMRKKAKKALFALCVAAACGTACNSHKGANWLKASKSSVDIARVLSWLPADTETITVAIGPFWMSNFQTGQDLGQNREVSVEELEKQFELLPLLQFDFSQGVLEKRLEGQSVFLVVEGSRRFRSPAGLGELLYEGCAIAVFADGLGNRGESFLKDSAKAMVRMEEMEGQRVGVFQEKKEEDLWTLFVAFPQSRVVLVATNRDYLREVLARMRGATGERALPDTLPEWRYVNRKGKFWGLRHFDKKQAEDLPDEQAIGLTFGCDPSKARTATITYLSAAKDMLPVIKEKLFPFLSEPEGTKGLHIRYRELEPGVIQGLYDLDHSEPVNWFLFVLMGNLGHAIFV
;
A
#
# COMPACT_ATOMS: atom_id res chain seq x y z
N MET A 1 39.16 23.36 23.30
CA MET A 1 39.07 24.70 22.68
C MET A 1 37.67 25.23 22.97
N LEU A 2 37.58 26.33 23.71
CA LEU A 2 36.37 26.90 24.31
C LEU A 2 35.35 27.43 23.29
N LEU A 3 34.07 27.40 23.66
CA LEU A 3 33.01 28.42 23.44
C LEU A 3 31.72 27.92 24.14
N VAL A 4 31.55 28.18 25.44
CA VAL A 4 30.86 29.32 26.09
C VAL A 4 29.37 29.41 25.76
N THR A 5 28.58 29.11 26.79
CA THR A 5 27.13 29.20 26.94
C THR A 5 26.65 30.64 27.15
N ARG A 6 25.39 30.93 26.79
CA ARG A 6 24.66 32.10 27.31
C ARG A 6 23.15 31.83 27.34
N GLU A 7 22.64 31.54 28.53
CA GLU A 7 21.21 31.58 28.86
C GLU A 7 20.80 32.99 29.31
N GLY A 8 19.56 33.37 29.02
CA GLY A 8 18.91 34.58 29.53
C GLY A 8 17.37 34.41 29.51
N PRO A 9 16.63 34.79 30.56
CA PRO A 9 15.23 34.42 30.76
C PRO A 9 14.24 35.49 30.26
N MET A 10 13.04 35.08 29.83
CA MET A 10 11.89 35.99 29.70
C MET A 10 10.70 35.57 30.55
N ARG A 11 10.23 36.54 31.35
CA ARG A 11 9.10 36.52 32.26
C ARG A 11 7.76 36.71 31.53
N LYS A 12 6.78 35.91 31.99
CA LYS A 12 5.31 36.09 32.06
C LYS A 12 4.70 37.43 31.59
N LYS A 13 3.55 37.33 30.89
CA LYS A 13 2.26 37.92 31.30
C LYS A 13 1.07 37.37 30.49
N ALA A 14 -0.01 37.09 31.21
CA ALA A 14 -1.33 36.69 30.72
C ALA A 14 -2.17 37.91 30.28
N LYS A 15 -3.22 37.68 29.47
CA LYS A 15 -4.59 38.18 29.71
C LYS A 15 -5.61 37.64 28.69
N LYS A 16 -6.81 37.41 29.22
CA LYS A 16 -8.05 36.88 28.63
C LYS A 16 -8.73 37.89 27.70
N ALA A 17 -9.51 37.41 26.74
CA ALA A 17 -10.75 38.06 26.30
C ALA A 17 -11.77 37.00 25.82
N LEU A 18 -12.99 37.14 26.28
CA LEU A 18 -14.18 36.31 26.10
C LEU A 18 -15.26 37.22 25.50
N PHE A 19 -16.08 36.77 24.54
CA PHE A 19 -17.42 37.29 24.15
C PHE A 19 -17.73 36.71 22.74
N ALA A 20 -18.93 36.30 22.31
CA ALA A 20 -20.17 35.77 22.88
C ALA A 20 -21.00 35.22 21.69
N LEU A 21 -21.95 34.31 21.97
CA LEU A 21 -22.93 33.73 21.03
C LEU A 21 -23.90 34.77 20.43
N CYS A 22 -24.43 34.48 19.24
CA CYS A 22 -25.85 34.67 18.89
C CYS A 22 -26.29 33.75 17.73
N VAL A 23 -27.52 33.22 17.84
CA VAL A 23 -28.19 32.21 16.99
C VAL A 23 -29.45 32.83 16.38
N ALA A 24 -29.77 32.50 15.11
CA ALA A 24 -31.12 32.28 14.51
C ALA A 24 -30.94 32.08 12.97
N ALA A 25 -31.33 30.98 12.29
CA ALA A 25 -32.66 30.39 12.01
C ALA A 25 -33.60 31.35 11.25
N ALA A 26 -34.31 31.04 10.15
CA ALA A 26 -34.54 29.83 9.34
C ALA A 26 -35.28 30.17 8.01
N CYS A 27 -35.30 29.19 7.09
CA CYS A 27 -36.36 28.81 6.13
C CYS A 27 -36.78 29.71 4.93
N GLY A 28 -36.78 29.07 3.75
CA GLY A 28 -37.58 29.45 2.58
C GLY A 28 -37.65 28.31 1.55
N THR A 29 -38.80 27.64 1.47
CA THR A 29 -39.18 26.56 0.54
C THR A 29 -39.83 27.10 -0.74
N ALA A 30 -39.58 26.49 -1.92
CA ALA A 30 -40.61 26.23 -2.96
C ALA A 30 -40.12 25.37 -4.15
N CYS A 31 -40.68 24.17 -4.22
CA CYS A 31 -41.13 23.29 -5.33
C CYS A 31 -40.62 23.35 -6.80
N ASN A 32 -40.29 22.12 -7.26
CA ASN A 32 -40.67 21.41 -8.50
C ASN A 32 -40.10 21.79 -9.88
N SER A 33 -39.19 20.94 -10.35
CA SER A 33 -39.30 20.38 -11.71
C SER A 33 -38.91 18.89 -11.67
N HIS A 34 -39.91 18.02 -11.87
CA HIS A 34 -39.72 16.60 -12.14
C HIS A 34 -39.56 16.41 -13.65
N LYS A 35 -38.39 15.93 -14.08
CA LYS A 35 -38.17 14.96 -15.17
C LYS A 35 -36.68 14.70 -15.33
N GLY A 36 -36.25 13.47 -15.05
CA GLY A 36 -34.90 12.97 -15.41
C GLY A 36 -33.90 12.80 -14.26
N ALA A 37 -34.26 12.16 -13.15
CA ALA A 37 -33.29 11.81 -12.10
C ALA A 37 -33.61 10.48 -11.42
N ASN A 38 -33.59 9.38 -12.17
CA ASN A 38 -33.66 8.02 -11.62
C ASN A 38 -32.27 7.40 -11.32
N TRP A 39 -31.23 8.22 -11.18
CA TRP A 39 -29.86 7.76 -10.87
C TRP A 39 -29.42 8.10 -9.43
N LEU A 40 -30.28 8.72 -8.63
CA LEU A 40 -29.96 9.19 -7.27
C LEU A 40 -30.47 8.28 -6.13
N LYS A 41 -30.54 6.97 -6.38
CA LYS A 41 -30.57 5.95 -5.33
C LYS A 41 -29.53 4.86 -5.60
N ALA A 42 -28.29 5.26 -5.81
CA ALA A 42 -27.17 4.38 -5.52
C ALA A 42 -27.00 4.35 -3.99
N SER A 43 -27.58 3.32 -3.37
CA SER A 43 -27.25 2.88 -2.00
C SER A 43 -25.74 2.95 -1.78
N LYS A 44 -25.28 3.26 -0.56
CA LYS A 44 -23.90 3.06 -0.06
C LYS A 44 -23.26 1.85 -0.76
N SER A 45 -22.58 2.06 -1.88
CA SER A 45 -22.01 0.95 -2.63
C SER A 45 -20.71 0.63 -1.94
N SER A 46 -20.73 -0.41 -1.11
CA SER A 46 -19.50 -1.07 -0.69
C SER A 46 -18.71 -1.37 -1.97
N VAL A 47 -17.52 -0.79 -2.11
CA VAL A 47 -16.62 -1.17 -3.19
C VAL A 47 -16.31 -2.64 -2.96
N ASP A 48 -16.72 -3.48 -3.89
CA ASP A 48 -16.44 -4.91 -3.82
C ASP A 48 -14.97 -5.14 -4.16
N ILE A 49 -14.21 -5.67 -3.21
CA ILE A 49 -12.80 -5.99 -3.42
C ILE A 49 -12.61 -6.96 -4.59
N ALA A 50 -13.56 -7.87 -4.84
CA ALA A 50 -13.50 -8.77 -5.98
C ALA A 50 -13.57 -8.01 -7.31
N ARG A 51 -14.29 -6.89 -7.35
CA ARG A 51 -14.34 -6.00 -8.51
C ARG A 51 -13.02 -5.27 -8.73
N VAL A 52 -12.33 -4.83 -7.68
CA VAL A 52 -11.02 -4.17 -7.84
C VAL A 52 -9.96 -5.18 -8.29
N LEU A 53 -9.97 -6.38 -7.70
CA LEU A 53 -9.08 -7.47 -8.10
C LEU A 53 -9.31 -7.93 -9.54
N SER A 54 -10.53 -7.83 -10.07
CA SER A 54 -10.80 -8.19 -11.47
C SER A 54 -10.24 -7.19 -12.49
N TRP A 55 -9.85 -5.99 -12.06
CA TRP A 55 -9.17 -5.01 -12.91
C TRP A 55 -7.69 -5.33 -13.13
N LEU A 56 -7.09 -6.18 -12.31
CA LEU A 56 -5.67 -6.52 -12.43
C LEU A 56 -5.41 -7.41 -13.66
N PRO A 57 -4.28 -7.22 -14.37
CA PRO A 57 -3.82 -8.09 -15.45
C PRO A 57 -3.71 -9.57 -15.05
N ALA A 58 -3.87 -10.48 -16.01
CA ALA A 58 -3.91 -11.92 -15.72
C ALA A 58 -2.62 -12.48 -15.10
N ASP A 59 -1.47 -11.93 -15.52
CA ASP A 59 -0.12 -12.28 -15.11
C ASP A 59 0.39 -11.45 -13.91
N THR A 60 -0.50 -10.83 -13.14
CA THR A 60 -0.14 -10.27 -11.82
C THR A 60 0.34 -11.39 -10.90
N GLU A 61 1.51 -11.20 -10.28
CA GLU A 61 2.18 -12.17 -9.42
C GLU A 61 1.94 -11.88 -7.94
N THR A 62 1.99 -10.60 -7.55
CA THR A 62 1.81 -10.13 -6.18
C THR A 62 0.59 -9.23 -6.08
N ILE A 63 -0.14 -9.34 -4.98
CA ILE A 63 -1.12 -8.33 -4.54
C ILE A 63 -0.90 -7.97 -3.07
N THR A 64 -1.05 -6.67 -2.78
CA THR A 64 -1.12 -6.15 -1.42
C THR A 64 -2.39 -5.33 -1.24
N VAL A 65 -3.03 -5.47 -0.08
CA VAL A 65 -4.36 -4.90 0.18
C VAL A 65 -4.39 -4.23 1.54
N ALA A 66 -4.94 -3.01 1.57
CA ALA A 66 -5.33 -2.31 2.78
C ALA A 66 -6.83 -1.94 2.71
N ILE A 67 -7.61 -2.36 3.70
CA ILE A 67 -9.04 -2.09 3.81
C ILE A 67 -9.28 -0.98 4.82
N GLY A 68 -10.02 0.04 4.39
CA GLY A 68 -10.37 1.21 5.20
C GLY A 68 -11.56 1.01 6.14
N PRO A 69 -11.98 2.07 6.84
CA PRO A 69 -11.55 3.45 6.62
C PRO A 69 -10.15 3.76 7.18
N PHE A 70 -9.35 4.48 6.40
CA PHE A 70 -8.18 5.22 6.88
C PHE A 70 -8.05 6.53 6.07
N TRP A 71 -7.03 7.35 6.35
CA TRP A 71 -6.88 8.66 5.71
C TRP A 71 -5.54 8.75 5.01
N MET A 72 -5.54 9.35 3.81
CA MET A 72 -4.30 9.81 3.21
C MET A 72 -3.65 10.81 4.16
N SER A 73 -2.47 10.46 4.64
CA SER A 73 -1.68 11.23 5.59
C SER A 73 -0.25 11.33 5.10
N ASN A 74 0.55 12.19 5.74
CA ASN A 74 1.96 12.34 5.41
C ASN A 74 2.67 10.97 5.51
N PHE A 75 3.17 10.43 4.40
CA PHE A 75 3.90 9.15 4.29
C PHE A 75 5.24 9.18 5.05
N GLN A 76 5.60 10.32 5.64
CA GLN A 76 6.69 10.43 6.61
C GLN A 76 6.37 9.67 7.90
N THR A 77 6.67 8.37 7.91
CA THR A 77 6.76 7.54 9.12
C THR A 77 8.11 7.68 9.84
N GLY A 78 9.03 8.50 9.31
CA GLY A 78 10.37 8.67 9.85
C GLY A 78 10.51 9.86 10.79
N GLN A 79 10.53 9.63 12.10
CA GLN A 79 11.35 10.46 13.00
C GLN A 79 12.10 9.71 14.11
N ASP A 80 11.89 8.41 14.33
CA ASP A 80 12.52 7.73 15.47
C ASP A 80 13.09 6.34 15.16
N LEU A 81 13.77 6.20 14.01
CA LEU A 81 14.47 4.98 13.60
C LEU A 81 15.62 4.57 14.56
N GLY A 82 15.99 5.42 15.52
CA GLY A 82 17.13 5.20 16.42
C GLY A 82 16.77 4.66 17.81
N GLN A 83 15.48 4.56 18.17
CA GLN A 83 15.07 4.04 19.48
C GLN A 83 14.11 2.88 19.32
N ASN A 84 14.55 1.71 19.77
CA ASN A 84 13.71 0.54 19.93
C ASN A 84 12.69 0.83 21.06
N ARG A 85 11.43 1.09 20.68
CA ARG A 85 10.34 1.48 21.58
C ARG A 85 9.08 0.72 21.23
N GLU A 86 8.14 0.69 22.17
CA GLU A 86 6.81 0.14 21.93
C GLU A 86 6.10 0.92 20.81
N VAL A 87 5.47 0.20 19.88
CA VAL A 87 4.72 0.74 18.73
C VAL A 87 3.24 0.79 19.09
N SER A 88 2.60 1.93 18.85
CA SER A 88 1.15 2.04 19.05
C SER A 88 0.39 1.28 17.97
N VAL A 89 -0.88 0.93 18.23
CA VAL A 89 -1.72 0.27 17.21
C VAL A 89 -1.84 1.15 15.98
N GLU A 90 -2.05 2.46 16.16
CA GLU A 90 -2.21 3.43 15.09
C GLU A 90 -0.92 3.60 14.26
N GLU A 91 0.24 3.55 14.90
CA GLU A 91 1.53 3.59 14.22
C GLU A 91 1.73 2.32 13.37
N LEU A 92 1.41 1.15 13.92
CA LEU A 92 1.49 -0.11 13.19
C LEU A 92 0.51 -0.14 12.01
N GLU A 93 -0.74 0.30 12.21
CA GLU A 93 -1.73 0.41 11.14
C GLU A 93 -1.22 1.31 10.00
N LYS A 94 -0.66 2.47 10.32
CA LYS A 94 -0.08 3.37 9.31
C LYS A 94 0.98 2.68 8.47
N GLN A 95 1.90 1.94 9.09
CA GLN A 95 2.95 1.25 8.33
C GLN A 95 2.39 0.21 7.35
N PHE A 96 1.34 -0.53 7.73
CA PHE A 96 0.68 -1.47 6.81
C PHE A 96 -0.21 -0.78 5.77
N GLU A 97 -0.80 0.38 6.07
CA GLU A 97 -1.54 1.22 5.11
C GLU A 97 -0.62 1.71 3.98
N LEU A 98 0.67 1.93 4.26
CA LEU A 98 1.66 2.36 3.26
C LEU A 98 2.03 1.29 2.24
N LEU A 99 1.95 0.00 2.59
CA LEU A 99 2.43 -1.08 1.71
C LEU A 99 1.82 -1.03 0.30
N PRO A 100 0.49 -0.97 0.10
CA PRO A 100 -0.10 -0.85 -1.23
C PRO A 100 -0.09 0.59 -1.78
N LEU A 101 0.49 1.56 -1.04
CA LEU A 101 0.54 2.98 -1.40
C LEU A 101 1.94 3.48 -1.75
N LEU A 102 2.97 2.61 -1.77
CA LEU A 102 4.36 3.01 -2.01
C LEU A 102 4.54 3.89 -3.26
N GLN A 103 3.79 3.62 -4.34
CA GLN A 103 3.92 4.40 -5.58
C GLN A 103 3.26 5.79 -5.51
N PHE A 104 2.48 6.10 -4.48
CA PHE A 104 1.89 7.43 -4.30
C PHE A 104 2.92 8.45 -3.78
N ASP A 105 4.02 7.98 -3.18
CA ASP A 105 5.16 8.83 -2.79
C ASP A 105 6.15 8.98 -3.94
N PHE A 106 5.86 9.94 -4.81
CA PHE A 106 6.74 10.33 -5.89
C PHE A 106 6.82 11.84 -6.02
N SER A 107 7.90 12.32 -6.63
CA SER A 107 8.13 13.74 -6.88
C SER A 107 7.90 14.60 -5.62
N GLN A 108 8.41 14.16 -4.47
CA GLN A 108 8.25 14.83 -3.17
C GLN A 108 6.80 14.86 -2.66
N GLY A 109 6.07 13.75 -2.80
CA GLY A 109 4.70 13.57 -2.30
C GLY A 109 3.66 14.47 -2.96
N VAL A 110 3.82 14.87 -4.22
CA VAL A 110 2.90 15.82 -4.87
C VAL A 110 1.46 15.30 -4.96
N LEU A 111 1.29 14.01 -5.25
CA LEU A 111 -0.03 13.38 -5.34
C LEU A 111 -0.64 13.17 -3.94
N GLU A 112 0.17 12.66 -3.03
CA GLU A 112 -0.19 12.47 -1.64
C GLU A 112 -0.69 13.76 -0.98
N LYS A 113 0.09 14.85 -1.05
CA LYS A 113 -0.32 16.18 -0.54
C LYS A 113 -1.64 16.67 -1.13
N ARG A 114 -1.93 16.32 -2.38
CA ARG A 114 -3.20 16.67 -3.03
C ARG A 114 -4.39 15.91 -2.45
N LEU A 115 -4.13 14.67 -2.02
CA LEU A 115 -5.11 13.73 -1.50
C LEU A 115 -5.16 13.74 0.04
N GLU A 116 -4.31 14.53 0.71
CA GLU A 116 -4.27 14.62 2.17
C GLU A 116 -5.67 14.85 2.78
N GLY A 117 -5.95 14.11 3.85
CA GLY A 117 -7.21 14.13 4.57
C GLY A 117 -8.38 13.48 3.83
N GLN A 118 -8.19 12.95 2.61
CA GLN A 118 -9.21 12.14 1.95
C GLN A 118 -9.28 10.75 2.59
N SER A 119 -10.50 10.31 2.90
CA SER A 119 -10.72 8.98 3.48
C SER A 119 -10.65 7.91 2.40
N VAL A 120 -9.77 6.95 2.62
CA VAL A 120 -9.53 5.78 1.78
C VAL A 120 -10.42 4.64 2.28
N PHE A 121 -11.14 4.00 1.35
CA PHE A 121 -11.98 2.84 1.62
C PHE A 121 -11.26 1.53 1.32
N LEU A 122 -10.42 1.51 0.27
CA LEU A 122 -9.69 0.33 -0.16
C LEU A 122 -8.47 0.76 -0.96
N VAL A 123 -7.33 0.11 -0.74
CA VAL A 123 -6.18 0.17 -1.65
C VAL A 123 -5.80 -1.24 -2.03
N VAL A 124 -5.58 -1.45 -3.31
CA VAL A 124 -5.02 -2.69 -3.87
C VAL A 124 -3.84 -2.29 -4.72
N GLU A 125 -2.68 -2.86 -4.46
CA GLU A 125 -1.57 -2.85 -5.39
C GLU A 125 -1.44 -4.26 -5.99
N GLY A 126 -1.12 -4.30 -7.28
CA GLY A 126 -0.74 -5.54 -7.94
C GLY A 126 0.49 -5.31 -8.80
N SER A 127 1.40 -6.28 -8.79
CA SER A 127 2.71 -6.22 -9.44
C SER A 127 3.14 -7.56 -10.03
N ARG A 128 4.10 -7.48 -10.97
CA ARG A 128 4.72 -8.62 -11.67
C ARG A 128 6.11 -8.24 -12.19
N ARG A 129 6.86 -9.24 -12.68
CA ARG A 129 8.15 -9.04 -13.39
C ARG A 129 9.14 -8.20 -12.60
N PHE A 130 9.40 -8.63 -11.38
CA PHE A 130 10.39 -8.04 -10.50
C PHE A 130 11.80 -8.25 -11.08
N ARG A 131 12.63 -7.20 -11.04
CA ARG A 131 13.98 -7.20 -11.62
C ARG A 131 14.94 -6.46 -10.70
N SER A 132 16.17 -6.94 -10.65
CA SER A 132 17.24 -6.26 -9.93
C SER A 132 17.41 -4.81 -10.42
N PRO A 133 17.66 -3.87 -9.50
CA PRO A 133 18.04 -2.50 -9.84
C PRO A 133 19.41 -2.47 -10.55
N ALA A 134 19.76 -1.33 -11.12
CA ALA A 134 21.07 -1.14 -11.78
C ALA A 134 22.26 -1.16 -10.80
N GLY A 135 22.00 -0.89 -9.52
CA GLY A 135 22.99 -0.88 -8.43
C GLY A 135 22.29 -1.03 -7.08
N LEU A 136 22.48 -0.07 -6.17
CA LEU A 136 21.69 -0.03 -4.92
C LEU A 136 20.29 0.52 -5.19
N GLY A 137 19.29 0.01 -4.47
CA GLY A 137 17.90 0.50 -4.58
C GLY A 137 16.83 -0.59 -4.52
N GLU A 138 15.57 -0.17 -4.67
CA GLU A 138 14.40 -1.05 -4.74
C GLU A 138 14.36 -1.81 -6.08
N LEU A 139 13.90 -3.07 -6.07
CA LEU A 139 13.65 -3.81 -7.31
C LEU A 139 12.69 -3.03 -8.22
N LEU A 140 12.99 -3.08 -9.51
CA LEU A 140 12.07 -2.59 -10.54
C LEU A 140 10.95 -3.61 -10.76
N TYR A 141 9.72 -3.15 -10.92
CA TYR A 141 8.57 -4.01 -11.22
C TYR A 141 7.57 -3.32 -12.13
N GLU A 142 6.69 -4.12 -12.73
CA GLU A 142 5.51 -3.64 -13.44
C GLU A 142 4.29 -3.79 -12.51
N GLY A 143 3.65 -2.68 -12.12
CA GLY A 143 2.50 -2.75 -11.24
C GLY A 143 1.62 -1.50 -11.26
N CYS A 144 0.53 -1.56 -10.48
CA CYS A 144 -0.40 -0.46 -10.28
C CYS A 144 -1.03 -0.50 -8.89
N ALA A 145 -0.89 0.59 -8.12
CA ALA A 145 -1.72 0.87 -6.96
C ALA A 145 -3.03 1.54 -7.37
N ILE A 146 -4.11 1.00 -6.81
CA ILE A 146 -5.49 1.37 -7.05
C ILE A 146 -6.08 1.82 -5.70
N ALA A 147 -6.17 3.13 -5.48
CA ALA A 147 -6.80 3.69 -4.29
C ALA A 147 -8.25 4.07 -4.57
N VAL A 148 -9.17 3.52 -3.78
CA VAL A 148 -10.59 3.83 -3.81
C VAL A 148 -10.99 4.59 -2.56
N PHE A 149 -11.52 5.79 -2.77
CA PHE A 149 -11.89 6.74 -1.72
C PHE A 149 -13.34 6.55 -1.27
N ALA A 150 -13.60 6.83 0.00
CA ALA A 150 -14.95 6.76 0.58
C ALA A 150 -15.88 7.80 -0.06
N ASP A 151 -15.35 9.00 -0.31
CA ASP A 151 -16.03 10.14 -0.89
C ASP A 151 -15.54 10.47 -2.29
N GLY A 152 -16.32 11.26 -3.02
CA GLY A 152 -15.91 11.78 -4.33
C GLY A 152 -14.72 12.75 -4.22
N LEU A 153 -13.75 12.60 -5.12
CA LEU A 153 -12.56 13.45 -5.23
C LEU A 153 -12.86 14.82 -5.87
N GLY A 154 -14.09 15.06 -6.35
CA GLY A 154 -14.48 16.31 -7.01
C GLY A 154 -13.57 16.62 -8.21
N ASN A 155 -13.05 17.85 -8.28
CA ASN A 155 -12.12 18.28 -9.32
C ASN A 155 -10.63 18.04 -8.98
N ARG A 156 -10.33 17.32 -7.88
CA ARG A 156 -8.94 17.15 -7.40
C ARG A 156 -8.05 16.50 -8.45
N GLY A 157 -8.54 15.51 -9.18
CA GLY A 157 -7.76 14.83 -10.23
C GLY A 157 -7.43 15.73 -11.42
N GLU A 158 -8.42 16.46 -11.94
CA GLU A 158 -8.18 17.41 -13.05
C GLU A 158 -7.23 18.52 -12.63
N SER A 159 -7.45 19.07 -11.41
CA SER A 159 -6.59 20.09 -10.87
C SER A 159 -5.18 19.56 -10.61
N PHE A 160 -5.01 18.33 -10.13
CA PHE A 160 -3.70 17.70 -10.01
C PHE A 160 -2.96 17.64 -11.36
N LEU A 161 -3.62 17.14 -12.41
CA LEU A 161 -3.02 17.07 -13.74
C LEU A 161 -2.70 18.47 -14.30
N LYS A 162 -3.49 19.48 -13.97
CA LYS A 162 -3.23 20.86 -14.39
C LYS A 162 -2.06 21.48 -13.60
N ASP A 163 -2.08 21.36 -12.29
CA ASP A 163 -1.12 21.98 -11.37
C ASP A 163 0.27 21.34 -11.51
N SER A 164 0.32 20.03 -11.81
CA SER A 164 1.55 19.26 -12.04
C SER A 164 2.08 19.31 -13.48
N ALA A 165 1.50 20.14 -14.36
CA ALA A 165 1.87 20.19 -15.79
C ALA A 165 3.37 20.44 -16.05
N LYS A 166 4.05 21.16 -15.15
CA LYS A 166 5.48 21.43 -15.26
C LYS A 166 6.37 20.29 -14.75
N ALA A 167 5.84 19.45 -13.85
CA ALA A 167 6.57 18.30 -13.29
C ALA A 167 6.36 17.03 -14.12
N MET A 168 5.27 16.96 -14.89
CA MET A 168 5.02 15.88 -15.83
C MET A 168 5.99 15.95 -17.01
N VAL A 169 6.51 14.79 -17.41
CA VAL A 169 7.26 14.61 -18.65
C VAL A 169 6.34 14.86 -19.84
N ARG A 170 5.11 14.34 -19.76
CA ARG A 170 4.07 14.50 -20.78
C ARG A 170 2.71 14.07 -20.25
N MET A 171 1.68 14.33 -21.05
CA MET A 171 0.34 13.78 -20.86
C MET A 171 0.05 12.79 -21.98
N GLU A 172 -0.55 11.66 -21.63
CA GLU A 172 -1.01 10.64 -22.57
C GLU A 172 -2.52 10.44 -22.46
N GLU A 173 -3.11 9.89 -23.52
CA GLU A 173 -4.47 9.36 -23.49
C GLU A 173 -4.40 7.83 -23.54
N MET A 174 -5.05 7.16 -22.59
CA MET A 174 -5.12 5.71 -22.51
C MET A 174 -6.55 5.29 -22.19
N GLU A 175 -7.16 4.47 -23.03
CA GLU A 175 -8.54 3.97 -22.82
C GLU A 175 -9.57 5.09 -22.53
N GLY A 176 -9.39 6.26 -23.17
CA GLY A 176 -10.23 7.45 -22.97
C GLY A 176 -9.98 8.20 -21.65
N GLN A 177 -8.87 7.93 -20.97
CA GLN A 177 -8.44 8.62 -19.76
C GLN A 177 -7.20 9.48 -20.02
N ARG A 178 -7.16 10.66 -19.40
CA ARG A 178 -5.95 11.49 -19.33
C ARG A 178 -5.01 10.90 -18.28
N VAL A 179 -3.78 10.65 -18.69
CA VAL A 179 -2.73 10.05 -17.86
C VAL A 179 -1.55 11.00 -17.79
N GLY A 180 -1.19 11.39 -16.57
CA GLY A 180 0.04 12.15 -16.32
C GLY A 180 1.24 11.21 -16.25
N VAL A 181 2.30 11.52 -17.00
CA VAL A 181 3.55 10.74 -16.98
C VAL A 181 4.60 11.52 -16.20
N PHE A 182 5.12 10.90 -15.14
CA PHE A 182 6.16 11.43 -14.28
C PHE A 182 7.41 10.57 -14.37
N GLN A 183 8.56 11.19 -14.12
CA GLN A 183 9.81 10.47 -14.00
C GLN A 183 10.56 10.98 -12.77
N GLU A 184 11.16 10.06 -12.04
CA GLU A 184 12.01 10.38 -10.90
C GLU A 184 13.20 9.42 -10.86
N LYS A 185 14.35 9.96 -10.46
CA LYS A 185 15.52 9.13 -10.20
C LYS A 185 15.48 8.71 -8.73
N LYS A 186 15.47 7.41 -8.49
CA LYS A 186 15.60 6.79 -7.15
C LYS A 186 16.87 5.95 -7.17
N GLU A 187 17.83 6.32 -6.33
CA GLU A 187 19.19 5.78 -6.38
C GLU A 187 19.77 5.82 -7.80
N GLU A 188 20.05 4.65 -8.40
CA GLU A 188 20.64 4.53 -9.73
C GLU A 188 19.60 4.40 -10.86
N ASP A 189 18.34 4.13 -10.53
CA ASP A 189 17.30 3.83 -11.50
C ASP A 189 16.37 5.01 -11.80
N LEU A 190 15.89 5.06 -13.04
CA LEU A 190 14.88 6.02 -13.49
C LEU A 190 13.50 5.36 -13.46
N TRP A 191 12.68 5.77 -12.50
CA TRP A 191 11.30 5.33 -12.37
C TRP A 191 10.41 6.17 -13.29
N THR A 192 9.51 5.51 -14.03
CA THR A 192 8.45 6.18 -14.78
C THR A 192 7.10 5.82 -14.16
N LEU A 193 6.33 6.83 -13.80
CA LEU A 193 5.05 6.68 -13.14
C LEU A 193 3.92 7.25 -14.00
N PHE A 194 2.80 6.54 -14.01
CA PHE A 194 1.60 6.89 -14.77
C PHE A 194 0.44 7.10 -13.80
N VAL A 195 -0.10 8.32 -13.77
CA VAL A 195 -1.16 8.71 -12.82
C VAL A 195 -2.46 9.00 -13.55
N ALA A 196 -3.55 8.35 -13.13
CA ALA A 196 -4.87 8.51 -13.73
C ALA A 196 -5.98 8.61 -12.68
N PHE A 197 -7.07 9.30 -13.06
CA PHE A 197 -8.28 9.47 -12.23
C PHE A 197 -9.51 8.96 -13.00
N PRO A 198 -9.63 7.64 -13.23
CA PRO A 198 -10.61 7.07 -14.16
C PRO A 198 -12.06 7.18 -13.69
N GLN A 199 -12.28 7.37 -12.39
CA GLN A 199 -13.60 7.48 -11.78
C GLN A 199 -13.56 8.52 -10.65
N SER A 200 -14.72 9.02 -10.24
CA SER A 200 -14.83 10.09 -9.23
C SER A 200 -14.28 9.74 -7.85
N ARG A 201 -13.97 8.47 -7.58
CA ARG A 201 -13.44 7.97 -6.30
C ARG A 201 -12.17 7.13 -6.46
N VAL A 202 -11.59 7.05 -7.65
CA VAL A 202 -10.47 6.13 -7.93
C VAL A 202 -9.26 6.91 -8.41
N VAL A 203 -8.11 6.61 -7.82
CA VAL A 203 -6.80 7.07 -8.27
C VAL A 203 -5.95 5.86 -8.60
N LEU A 204 -5.30 5.89 -9.76
CA LEU A 204 -4.36 4.88 -10.20
C LEU A 204 -2.96 5.49 -10.26
N VAL A 205 -1.97 4.76 -9.74
CA VAL A 205 -0.56 5.04 -9.96
C VAL A 205 0.11 3.76 -10.43
N ALA A 206 0.75 3.77 -11.60
CA ALA A 206 1.37 2.59 -12.19
C ALA A 206 2.83 2.85 -12.56
N THR A 207 3.66 1.82 -12.50
CA THR A 207 5.08 1.83 -12.90
C THR A 207 5.28 1.38 -14.35
N ASN A 208 4.23 0.85 -14.99
CA ASN A 208 4.27 0.35 -16.35
C ASN A 208 3.04 0.78 -17.16
N ARG A 209 3.29 1.22 -18.40
CA ARG A 209 2.29 1.76 -19.32
C ARG A 209 1.25 0.72 -19.75
N ASP A 210 1.69 -0.49 -20.07
CA ASP A 210 0.82 -1.53 -20.59
C ASP A 210 -0.01 -2.17 -19.47
N TYR A 211 0.59 -2.32 -18.29
CA TYR A 211 -0.13 -2.69 -17.07
C TYR A 211 -1.29 -1.70 -16.79
N LEU A 212 -1.02 -0.39 -16.80
CA LEU A 212 -2.07 0.61 -16.61
C LEU A 212 -3.15 0.57 -17.71
N ARG A 213 -2.75 0.42 -18.98
CA ARG A 213 -3.72 0.32 -20.09
C ARG A 213 -4.68 -0.84 -19.86
N GLU A 214 -4.17 -2.01 -19.48
CA GLU A 214 -5.01 -3.17 -19.22
C GLU A 214 -5.94 -2.96 -18.01
N VAL A 215 -5.45 -2.37 -16.92
CA VAL A 215 -6.29 -1.98 -15.77
C VAL A 215 -7.43 -1.06 -16.21
N LEU A 216 -7.13 -0.01 -16.97
CA LEU A 216 -8.13 0.93 -17.48
C LEU A 216 -9.14 0.27 -18.42
N ALA A 217 -8.68 -0.64 -19.30
CA ALA A 217 -9.54 -1.39 -20.20
C ALA A 217 -10.50 -2.30 -19.43
N ARG A 218 -10.01 -3.03 -18.41
CA ARG A 218 -10.82 -3.90 -17.55
C ARG A 218 -11.82 -3.10 -16.70
N MET A 219 -11.44 -1.91 -16.21
CA MET A 219 -12.37 -0.99 -15.55
C MET A 219 -13.53 -0.56 -16.45
N ARG A 220 -13.34 -0.55 -17.77
CA ARG A 220 -14.36 -0.24 -18.79
C ARG A 220 -15.12 -1.47 -19.30
N GLY A 221 -14.87 -2.65 -18.73
CA GLY A 221 -15.58 -3.88 -19.06
C GLY A 221 -14.85 -4.81 -20.04
N ALA A 222 -13.58 -4.55 -20.36
CA ALA A 222 -12.77 -5.58 -21.02
C ALA A 222 -12.72 -6.83 -20.15
N THR A 223 -12.84 -8.00 -20.79
CA THR A 223 -12.83 -9.29 -20.11
C THR A 223 -11.52 -10.01 -20.42
N GLY A 224 -11.08 -10.85 -19.49
CA GLY A 224 -9.86 -11.62 -19.60
C GLY A 224 -9.70 -12.54 -18.40
N GLU A 225 -8.65 -13.36 -18.43
CA GLU A 225 -8.29 -14.17 -17.26
C GLU A 225 -8.03 -13.26 -16.05
N ARG A 226 -8.49 -13.72 -14.89
CA ARG A 226 -8.35 -12.97 -13.65
C ARG A 226 -6.94 -13.15 -13.10
N ALA A 227 -6.30 -12.05 -12.67
CA ALA A 227 -5.15 -12.08 -11.79
C ALA A 227 -5.37 -13.05 -10.62
N LEU A 228 -4.41 -13.96 -10.39
CA LEU A 228 -4.41 -14.85 -9.22
C LEU A 228 -5.76 -15.58 -9.05
N PRO A 229 -6.11 -16.51 -9.94
CA PRO A 229 -7.44 -17.14 -9.97
C PRO A 229 -7.77 -17.84 -8.65
N ASP A 230 -9.06 -17.94 -8.30
CA ASP A 230 -9.53 -18.55 -7.03
C ASP A 230 -9.12 -20.03 -6.85
N THR A 231 -8.64 -20.66 -7.92
CA THR A 231 -8.10 -22.02 -7.92
C THR A 231 -6.70 -22.12 -7.31
N LEU A 232 -6.00 -21.01 -7.11
CA LEU A 232 -4.67 -21.00 -6.50
C LEU A 232 -4.73 -21.49 -5.04
N PRO A 233 -3.83 -22.41 -4.63
CA PRO A 233 -3.83 -22.99 -3.29
C PRO A 233 -3.65 -21.95 -2.17
N GLU A 234 -2.95 -20.85 -2.45
CA GLU A 234 -2.66 -19.73 -1.55
C GLU A 234 -3.93 -19.11 -0.99
N TRP A 235 -5.01 -19.02 -1.77
CA TRP A 235 -6.27 -18.41 -1.34
C TRP A 235 -6.89 -19.06 -0.11
N ARG A 236 -6.57 -20.34 0.17
CA ARG A 236 -6.99 -21.05 1.38
C ARG A 236 -6.43 -20.44 2.67
N TYR A 237 -5.30 -19.74 2.58
CA TYR A 237 -4.57 -19.20 3.72
C TYR A 237 -4.61 -17.66 3.78
N VAL A 238 -5.37 -17.00 2.91
CA VAL A 238 -5.57 -15.54 2.97
C VAL A 238 -6.76 -15.21 3.86
N ASN A 239 -6.53 -14.43 4.92
CA ASN A 239 -7.62 -13.82 5.68
C ASN A 239 -8.15 -12.57 4.96
N ARG A 240 -9.03 -12.78 3.97
CA ARG A 240 -9.65 -11.68 3.18
C ARG A 240 -10.54 -10.73 4.00
N LYS A 241 -10.80 -11.04 5.28
CA LYS A 241 -11.54 -10.18 6.22
C LYS A 241 -10.60 -9.35 7.13
N GLY A 242 -9.29 -9.60 7.07
CA GLY A 242 -8.30 -8.81 7.80
C GLY A 242 -8.15 -7.42 7.18
N LYS A 243 -7.74 -6.43 7.98
CA LYS A 243 -7.52 -5.06 7.52
C LYS A 243 -6.40 -4.99 6.48
N PHE A 244 -5.33 -5.75 6.67
CA PHE A 244 -4.19 -5.83 5.77
C PHE A 244 -3.92 -7.28 5.39
N TRP A 245 -3.75 -7.53 4.09
CA TRP A 245 -3.41 -8.85 3.60
C TRP A 245 -2.79 -8.78 2.21
N GLY A 246 -2.15 -9.87 1.80
CA GLY A 246 -1.62 -10.00 0.45
C GLY A 246 -1.29 -11.42 0.11
N LEU A 247 -0.93 -11.60 -1.14
CA LEU A 247 -0.67 -12.90 -1.75
C LEU A 247 0.38 -12.69 -2.84
N ARG A 248 1.36 -13.57 -2.90
CA ARG A 248 2.26 -13.70 -4.03
C ARG A 248 2.25 -15.14 -4.53
N HIS A 249 2.03 -15.30 -5.82
CA HIS A 249 2.25 -16.56 -6.52
C HIS A 249 3.63 -16.50 -7.19
N PHE A 250 4.48 -17.49 -6.96
CA PHE A 250 5.81 -17.52 -7.55
C PHE A 250 5.76 -18.07 -8.96
N ASP A 251 6.18 -17.26 -9.94
CA ASP A 251 6.44 -17.76 -11.28
C ASP A 251 7.74 -18.56 -11.28
N LYS A 252 7.63 -19.88 -11.49
CA LYS A 252 8.77 -20.79 -11.57
C LYS A 252 9.79 -20.41 -12.64
N LYS A 253 9.39 -19.60 -13.63
CA LYS A 253 10.29 -19.11 -14.69
C LYS A 253 11.15 -17.93 -14.25
N GLN A 254 10.84 -17.29 -13.13
CA GLN A 254 11.49 -16.07 -12.61
C GLN A 254 12.18 -16.33 -11.25
N ALA A 255 12.49 -17.60 -10.96
CA ALA A 255 12.77 -18.12 -9.62
C ALA A 255 14.23 -17.99 -9.14
N GLU A 256 14.93 -16.89 -9.42
CA GLU A 256 16.35 -16.78 -9.04
C GLU A 256 16.58 -16.66 -7.52
N ASP A 257 15.59 -16.23 -6.74
CA ASP A 257 15.71 -15.97 -5.29
C ASP A 257 14.62 -16.62 -4.41
N LEU A 258 14.11 -17.81 -4.78
CA LEU A 258 13.11 -18.49 -3.96
C LEU A 258 13.75 -19.26 -2.78
N PRO A 259 13.06 -19.36 -1.61
CA PRO A 259 13.58 -20.15 -0.49
C PRO A 259 13.85 -21.63 -0.84
N ASP A 260 13.10 -22.18 -1.79
CA ASP A 260 13.29 -23.50 -2.37
C ASP A 260 12.81 -23.60 -3.84
N GLU A 261 13.25 -24.62 -4.56
CA GLU A 261 12.95 -24.84 -5.98
C GLU A 261 11.48 -25.26 -6.26
N GLN A 262 10.75 -25.65 -5.22
CA GLN A 262 9.36 -26.11 -5.28
C GLN A 262 8.38 -25.12 -4.68
N ALA A 263 8.85 -23.89 -4.39
CA ALA A 263 8.05 -22.79 -3.90
C ALA A 263 6.80 -22.56 -4.78
N ILE A 264 5.67 -22.37 -4.11
CA ILE A 264 4.36 -22.10 -4.74
C ILE A 264 4.01 -20.62 -4.58
N GLY A 265 4.07 -20.11 -3.36
CA GLY A 265 3.71 -18.73 -3.06
C GLY A 265 3.82 -18.39 -1.58
N LEU A 266 3.45 -17.16 -1.24
CA LEU A 266 3.16 -16.77 0.15
C LEU A 266 1.84 -16.03 0.28
N THR A 267 1.28 -16.05 1.49
CA THR A 267 0.25 -15.12 1.93
C THR A 267 0.73 -14.33 3.13
N PHE A 268 0.24 -13.10 3.29
CA PHE A 268 0.40 -12.34 4.52
C PHE A 268 -0.94 -11.85 5.05
N GLY A 269 -1.01 -11.63 6.35
CA GLY A 269 -2.15 -10.98 7.00
C GLY A 269 -1.77 -10.30 8.30
N CYS A 270 -2.30 -9.10 8.52
CA CYS A 270 -2.19 -8.36 9.77
C CYS A 270 -3.48 -7.58 10.06
N ASP A 271 -3.87 -7.55 11.33
CA ASP A 271 -4.98 -6.71 11.82
C ASP A 271 -4.60 -6.17 13.20
N PRO A 272 -3.81 -5.07 13.26
CA PRO A 272 -3.30 -4.49 14.50
C PRO A 272 -4.38 -4.17 15.53
N SER A 273 -5.61 -3.88 15.08
CA SER A 273 -6.76 -3.60 15.94
C SER A 273 -7.23 -4.83 16.75
N LYS A 274 -6.91 -6.04 16.27
CA LYS A 274 -7.24 -7.33 16.92
C LYS A 274 -6.05 -7.94 17.65
N ALA A 275 -4.87 -7.89 17.03
CA ALA A 275 -3.64 -8.41 17.58
C ALA A 275 -2.43 -7.72 16.94
N ARG A 276 -1.41 -7.40 17.75
CA ARG A 276 -0.09 -6.94 17.26
C ARG A 276 0.76 -8.10 16.76
N THR A 277 0.15 -9.01 16.02
CA THR A 277 0.81 -10.18 15.43
C THR A 277 0.50 -10.22 13.95
N ALA A 278 1.53 -10.27 13.12
CA ALA A 278 1.37 -10.56 11.70
C ALA A 278 1.54 -12.06 11.42
N THR A 279 0.98 -12.49 10.31
CA THR A 279 1.09 -13.86 9.80
C THR A 279 1.70 -13.86 8.41
N ILE A 280 2.62 -14.78 8.18
CA ILE A 280 3.12 -15.14 6.85
C ILE A 280 2.90 -16.64 6.70
N THR A 281 2.20 -17.06 5.66
CA THR A 281 2.06 -18.47 5.32
C THR A 281 2.80 -18.74 4.02
N TYR A 282 3.85 -19.57 4.11
CA TYR A 282 4.65 -20.01 2.98
C TYR A 282 4.14 -21.35 2.45
N LEU A 283 4.08 -21.50 1.13
CA LEU A 283 3.63 -22.72 0.47
C LEU A 283 4.73 -23.23 -0.47
N SER A 284 5.07 -24.50 -0.36
CA SER A 284 5.93 -25.24 -1.30
C SER A 284 5.37 -26.65 -1.54
N ALA A 285 5.68 -27.22 -2.71
CA ALA A 285 5.41 -28.62 -2.98
C ALA A 285 6.42 -29.56 -2.30
N ALA A 286 7.57 -29.03 -1.85
CA ALA A 286 8.51 -29.76 -1.02
C ALA A 286 7.90 -30.04 0.36
N LYS A 287 8.18 -31.23 0.88
CA LYS A 287 7.83 -31.61 2.25
C LYS A 287 8.95 -31.20 3.20
N ASP A 288 8.67 -31.20 4.50
CA ASP A 288 9.66 -30.93 5.55
C ASP A 288 10.32 -29.54 5.44
N MET A 289 9.52 -28.54 5.04
CA MET A 289 10.00 -27.17 4.80
C MET A 289 10.28 -26.35 6.07
N LEU A 290 9.85 -26.84 7.24
CA LEU A 290 9.98 -26.09 8.49
C LEU A 290 11.42 -25.66 8.84
N PRO A 291 12.46 -26.51 8.72
CA PRO A 291 13.84 -26.09 8.97
C PRO A 291 14.32 -25.03 7.98
N VAL A 292 13.99 -25.21 6.69
CA VAL A 292 14.37 -24.26 5.62
C VAL A 292 13.75 -22.89 5.85
N ILE A 293 12.46 -22.84 6.21
CA ILE A 293 11.77 -21.58 6.48
C ILE A 293 12.29 -20.89 7.75
N LYS A 294 12.58 -21.66 8.81
CA LYS A 294 13.21 -21.11 10.02
C LYS A 294 14.57 -20.47 9.75
N GLU A 295 15.34 -21.02 8.82
CA GLU A 295 16.66 -20.53 8.45
C GLU A 295 16.61 -19.36 7.47
N LYS A 296 15.76 -19.45 6.44
CA LYS A 296 15.80 -18.55 5.28
C LYS A 296 14.82 -17.39 5.31
N LEU A 297 13.64 -17.55 5.93
CA LEU A 297 12.60 -16.52 5.82
C LEU A 297 12.94 -15.28 6.66
N PHE A 298 13.50 -15.51 7.86
CA PHE A 298 14.02 -14.47 8.76
C PHE A 298 15.39 -14.91 9.29
N PRO A 299 16.47 -14.74 8.51
CA PRO A 299 17.79 -15.23 8.90
C PRO A 299 18.28 -14.48 10.15
N PHE A 300 18.23 -15.17 11.30
CA PHE A 300 18.66 -14.61 12.60
C PHE A 300 20.09 -14.09 12.60
N LEU A 301 20.94 -14.62 11.72
CA LEU A 301 22.36 -14.26 11.63
C LEU A 301 22.61 -12.89 10.99
N SER A 302 21.70 -12.40 10.14
CA SER A 302 21.88 -11.10 9.49
C SER A 302 21.47 -9.93 10.39
N GLU A 303 20.42 -10.11 11.20
CA GLU A 303 19.91 -9.08 12.13
C GLU A 303 19.39 -9.70 13.43
N PRO A 304 20.28 -10.01 14.40
CA PRO A 304 19.90 -10.71 15.63
C PRO A 304 18.95 -9.90 16.52
N GLU A 305 19.13 -8.58 16.61
CA GLU A 305 18.32 -7.71 17.48
C GLU A 305 16.90 -7.53 16.92
N GLY A 306 16.78 -7.19 15.63
CA GLY A 306 15.51 -7.13 14.92
C GLY A 306 14.74 -8.46 14.93
N THR A 307 15.43 -9.59 14.74
CA THR A 307 14.77 -10.91 14.71
C THR A 307 14.36 -11.39 16.09
N LYS A 308 15.13 -11.09 17.15
CA LYS A 308 14.83 -11.53 18.52
C LYS A 308 13.52 -10.94 19.05
N GLY A 309 13.23 -9.68 18.74
CA GLY A 309 12.02 -9.01 19.19
C GLY A 309 10.73 -9.45 18.46
N LEU A 310 10.84 -10.18 17.36
CA LEU A 310 9.68 -10.73 16.64
C LEU A 310 9.04 -11.95 17.32
N HIS A 311 9.70 -12.54 18.32
CA HIS A 311 9.23 -13.73 19.05
C HIS A 311 8.60 -14.79 18.13
N ILE A 312 9.29 -15.09 17.03
CA ILE A 312 8.72 -15.81 15.89
C ILE A 312 8.26 -17.22 16.29
N ARG A 313 7.01 -17.54 15.98
CA ARG A 313 6.42 -18.86 16.21
C ARG A 313 6.07 -19.49 14.86
N TYR A 314 6.65 -20.64 14.57
CA TYR A 314 6.35 -21.40 13.35
C TYR A 314 5.49 -22.61 13.64
N ARG A 315 4.54 -22.88 12.74
CA ARG A 315 3.72 -24.08 12.72
C ARG A 315 3.58 -24.59 11.29
N GLU A 316 3.74 -25.89 11.11
CA GLU A 316 3.32 -26.57 9.88
C GLU A 316 1.80 -26.80 9.92
N LEU A 317 1.10 -26.29 8.91
CA LEU A 317 -0.34 -26.46 8.77
C LEU A 317 -0.66 -27.76 8.03
N GLU A 318 0.10 -28.02 6.97
CA GLU A 318 0.06 -29.20 6.10
C GLU A 318 1.49 -29.44 5.56
N PRO A 319 1.84 -30.64 5.05
CA PRO A 319 3.14 -30.87 4.44
C PRO A 319 3.49 -29.81 3.38
N GLY A 320 4.56 -29.05 3.62
CA GLY A 320 5.00 -27.97 2.73
C GLY A 320 4.31 -26.61 2.94
N VAL A 321 3.41 -26.50 3.91
CA VAL A 321 2.70 -25.25 4.26
C VAL A 321 3.09 -24.81 5.66
N ILE A 322 3.92 -23.77 5.75
CA ILE A 322 4.48 -23.26 7.00
C ILE A 322 3.91 -21.88 7.31
N GLN A 323 3.27 -21.75 8.47
CA GLN A 323 2.81 -20.46 8.98
C GLN A 323 3.78 -19.95 10.05
N GLY A 324 4.27 -18.73 9.86
CA GLY A 324 4.96 -17.93 10.86
C GLY A 324 4.01 -16.91 11.49
N LEU A 325 4.12 -16.74 12.81
CA LEU A 325 3.49 -15.67 13.58
C LEU A 325 4.59 -14.78 14.15
N TYR A 326 4.44 -13.46 13.97
CA TYR A 326 5.47 -12.46 14.27
C TYR A 326 4.87 -11.39 15.18
N ASP A 327 5.44 -11.21 16.36
CA ASP A 327 5.02 -10.19 17.31
C ASP A 327 5.59 -8.82 16.88
N LEU A 328 4.73 -7.81 16.87
CA LEU A 328 4.98 -6.48 16.29
C LEU A 328 4.87 -5.39 17.36
N ASP A 329 5.44 -5.67 18.53
CA ASP A 329 5.30 -4.80 19.70
C ASP A 329 6.28 -3.62 19.70
N HIS A 330 7.40 -3.74 18.97
CA HIS A 330 8.51 -2.79 19.04
C HIS A 330 9.00 -2.32 17.67
N SER A 331 9.47 -1.08 17.59
CA SER A 331 9.75 -0.37 16.33
C SER A 331 10.81 -1.05 15.46
N GLU A 332 11.91 -1.50 16.06
CA GLU A 332 12.99 -2.16 15.34
C GLU A 332 12.57 -3.54 14.76
N PRO A 333 11.98 -4.47 15.53
CA PRO A 333 11.39 -5.68 14.98
C PRO A 333 10.36 -5.42 13.89
N VAL A 334 9.50 -4.42 14.05
CA VAL A 334 8.49 -4.07 13.04
C VAL A 334 9.13 -3.61 11.74
N ASN A 335 10.13 -2.74 11.80
CA ASN A 335 10.87 -2.30 10.60
C ASN A 335 11.53 -3.49 9.90
N TRP A 336 12.16 -4.40 10.66
CA TRP A 336 12.75 -5.61 10.12
C TRP A 336 11.72 -6.54 9.48
N PHE A 337 10.56 -6.73 10.13
CA PHE A 337 9.44 -7.49 9.59
C PHE A 337 8.96 -6.93 8.25
N LEU A 338 8.75 -5.61 8.18
CA LEU A 338 8.30 -4.95 6.95
C LEU A 338 9.34 -5.06 5.84
N PHE A 339 10.63 -4.89 6.16
CA PHE A 339 11.72 -5.06 5.19
C PHE A 339 11.72 -6.47 4.58
N VAL A 340 11.68 -7.51 5.42
CA VAL A 340 11.64 -8.90 4.98
C VAL A 340 10.34 -9.21 4.23
N LEU A 341 9.19 -8.72 4.72
CA LEU A 341 7.90 -8.90 4.06
C LEU A 341 7.90 -8.30 2.64
N MET A 342 8.39 -7.07 2.48
CA MET A 342 8.50 -6.42 1.18
C MET A 342 9.36 -7.24 0.22
N GLY A 343 10.52 -7.73 0.67
CA GLY A 343 11.35 -8.62 -0.14
C GLY A 343 10.63 -9.89 -0.58
N ASN A 344 9.91 -10.54 0.34
CA ASN A 344 9.10 -11.72 0.03
C ASN A 344 7.94 -11.41 -0.95
N LEU A 345 7.43 -10.18 -0.95
CA LEU A 345 6.40 -9.72 -1.89
C LEU A 345 6.97 -9.25 -3.24
N GLY A 346 8.30 -9.21 -3.40
CA GLY A 346 8.98 -8.80 -4.65
C GLY A 346 9.50 -7.36 -4.64
N HIS A 347 9.29 -6.62 -3.55
CA HIS A 347 9.75 -5.25 -3.34
C HIS A 347 11.02 -5.20 -2.49
N ALA A 348 11.97 -6.10 -2.74
CA ALA A 348 13.24 -6.10 -2.03
C ALA A 348 14.04 -4.80 -2.30
N ILE A 349 14.97 -4.49 -1.39
CA ILE A 349 15.89 -3.36 -1.51
C ILE A 349 17.31 -3.94 -1.46
N PHE A 350 18.11 -3.63 -2.47
CA PHE A 350 19.54 -3.91 -2.53
C PHE A 350 20.28 -2.75 -1.84
N VAL A 351 21.04 -3.09 -0.80
CA VAL A 351 21.78 -2.15 0.08
C VAL A 351 23.29 -2.30 -0.04
#